data_AF-A0AAJ2NT50-F1
#
_entry.id   AF-A0AAJ2NT50-F1
#
_cell.length_a   1.000
_cell.length_b   1.000
_cell.length_c   1.000
_cell.angle_alpha   90.00
_cell.angle_beta   90.00
_cell.angle_gamma   90.00
#
_symmetry.space_group_name_H-M   'P 1'
#
loop_
_entity.id
_entity.type
_entity.pdbx_description
1 polymer ?
#
loop_
_entity_poly.entity_id
_entity_poly.type
_entity_poly.pdbx_seq_one_letter_code
_entity_poly.pdbx_strand_id
1 'polypeptide(L)'
;KQHRNWALFRNGDFVSSNVIQVKDKCYSAKTEELLENPEACKDISEKVNTELQMSDEIVYKDLLRFYKPEGYTPINPDDYDYLGPN
;
A
#
# COMPACT_ATOMS: atom_id res chain seq x y z
N LYS A 1 19.32 -1.88 -5.10
CA LYS A 1 17.88 -1.59 -4.91
C LYS A 1 17.15 -2.93 -4.88
N GLN A 2 16.55 -3.30 -3.75
CA GLN A 2 15.61 -4.42 -3.71
C GLN A 2 14.21 -3.83 -3.90
N HIS A 3 13.46 -4.36 -4.87
CA HIS A 3 12.08 -4.00 -5.13
C HIS A 3 11.23 -5.20 -4.74
N ARG A 4 10.17 -4.98 -3.96
CA ARG A 4 9.21 -6.04 -3.64
C ARG A 4 8.54 -6.57 -4.92
N ASN A 5 8.14 -7.82 -4.94
CA ASN A 5 7.55 -8.46 -6.13
C ASN A 5 6.02 -8.51 -6.11
N TRP A 6 5.37 -7.65 -5.31
CA TRP A 6 3.91 -7.53 -5.27
C TRP A 6 3.46 -6.06 -5.37
N ALA A 7 2.29 -5.87 -5.97
CA ALA A 7 1.51 -4.65 -5.92
C ALA A 7 0.20 -4.95 -5.18
N LEU A 8 -0.17 -4.06 -4.25
CA LEU A 8 -1.36 -4.19 -3.42
C LEU A 8 -2.46 -3.23 -3.85
N PHE A 9 -3.69 -3.63 -3.61
CA PHE A 9 -4.89 -2.84 -3.80
C PHE A 9 -5.46 -2.39 -2.46
N ARG A 10 -6.28 -1.33 -2.47
CA ARG A 10 -6.79 -0.72 -1.25
C ARG A 10 -7.73 -1.63 -0.45
N ASN A 11 -8.38 -2.57 -1.12
CA ASN A 11 -9.29 -3.54 -0.50
C ASN A 11 -8.58 -4.75 0.12
N GLY A 12 -7.24 -4.78 0.14
CA GLY A 12 -6.45 -5.91 0.67
C GLY A 12 -6.09 -6.97 -0.37
N ASP A 13 -6.62 -6.87 -1.60
CA ASP A 13 -6.21 -7.72 -2.70
C ASP A 13 -4.78 -7.38 -3.14
N PHE A 14 -4.09 -8.33 -3.78
CA PHE A 14 -2.76 -8.09 -4.32
C PHE A 14 -2.45 -8.96 -5.54
N VAL A 15 -1.50 -8.49 -6.34
CA VAL A 15 -0.89 -9.24 -7.45
C VAL A 15 0.60 -9.38 -7.20
N SER A 16 1.15 -10.58 -7.41
CA SER A 16 2.58 -10.84 -7.37
C SER A 16 3.00 -11.65 -8.60
N SER A 17 4.30 -11.90 -8.75
CA SER A 17 4.81 -12.71 -9.87
C SER A 17 4.32 -14.15 -9.88
N ASN A 18 3.94 -14.72 -8.72
CA ASN A 18 3.59 -16.14 -8.59
C ASN A 18 2.13 -16.37 -8.19
N VAL A 19 1.59 -15.53 -7.31
CA VAL A 19 0.24 -15.68 -6.75
C VAL A 19 -0.52 -14.36 -6.76
N ILE A 20 -1.84 -14.45 -6.85
CA ILE A 20 -2.77 -13.33 -6.83
C ILE A 20 -3.83 -13.61 -5.78
N GLN A 21 -4.15 -12.64 -4.93
CA GLN A 21 -5.28 -12.75 -4.01
C GLN A 21 -6.40 -11.82 -4.46
N VAL A 22 -7.60 -12.38 -4.63
CA VAL A 22 -8.83 -11.62 -4.93
C VAL A 22 -9.94 -12.12 -4.02
N LYS A 23 -10.53 -11.24 -3.20
CA LYS A 23 -11.63 -11.58 -2.28
C LYS A 23 -11.29 -12.81 -1.42
N ASP A 24 -10.11 -12.78 -0.80
CA ASP A 24 -9.56 -13.85 0.07
C ASP A 24 -9.32 -15.21 -0.62
N LYS A 25 -9.45 -15.28 -1.95
CA LYS A 25 -9.12 -16.47 -2.73
C LYS A 25 -7.76 -16.30 -3.38
N CYS A 26 -6.94 -17.33 -3.28
CA CYS A 26 -5.58 -17.36 -3.82
C CYS A 26 -5.55 -18.05 -5.18
N TYR A 27 -4.99 -17.38 -6.17
CA TYR A 27 -4.90 -17.83 -7.56
C TYR A 27 -3.44 -17.92 -8.00
N SER A 28 -3.16 -18.84 -8.93
CA SER A 28 -1.89 -18.90 -9.64
C SER A 28 -1.77 -17.72 -10.60
N ALA A 29 -0.72 -16.92 -10.51
CA ALA A 29 -0.48 -15.85 -11.49
C ALA A 29 -0.19 -16.39 -12.90
N LYS A 30 0.18 -17.67 -13.02
CA LYS A 30 0.56 -18.32 -14.28
C LYS A 30 -0.61 -19.00 -14.98
N THR A 31 -1.47 -19.69 -14.22
CA THR A 31 -2.60 -20.47 -14.78
C THR A 31 -3.94 -19.79 -14.56
N GLU A 32 -4.00 -18.76 -13.73
CA GLU A 32 -5.23 -18.05 -13.33
C GLU A 32 -6.26 -18.93 -12.60
N GLU A 33 -5.86 -20.14 -12.24
CA GLU A 33 -6.68 -21.10 -11.51
C GLU A 33 -6.59 -20.88 -10.00
N LEU A 34 -7.67 -21.21 -9.31
CA LEU A 34 -7.73 -21.22 -7.85
C LEU A 34 -6.72 -22.25 -7.31
N LEU A 35 -5.88 -21.83 -6.38
CA LEU A 35 -4.94 -22.73 -5.72
C LEU A 35 -5.66 -23.54 -4.64
N GLU A 36 -5.40 -24.85 -4.60
CA GLU A 36 -5.93 -25.74 -3.55
C GLU A 36 -5.38 -25.39 -2.17
N ASN A 37 -4.13 -24.90 -2.11
CA ASN A 37 -3.53 -24.41 -0.89
C ASN A 37 -3.64 -22.87 -0.80
N PRO A 38 -4.57 -22.32 0.00
CA PRO A 38 -4.71 -20.88 0.19
C PRO A 38 -3.52 -20.26 0.95
N GLU A 39 -2.70 -21.06 1.65
CA GLU A 39 -1.54 -20.54 2.39
C GLU A 39 -0.46 -19.98 1.47
N ALA A 40 -0.50 -20.29 0.17
CA ALA A 40 0.42 -19.73 -0.82
C ALA A 40 0.38 -18.19 -0.87
N CYS A 41 -0.75 -17.57 -0.52
CA CYS A 41 -0.90 -16.10 -0.45
C CYS A 41 -0.59 -15.52 0.93
N LYS A 42 -0.47 -16.34 1.99
CA LYS A 42 -0.50 -15.88 3.38
C LYS A 42 0.63 -14.90 3.73
N ASP A 43 1.88 -15.23 3.39
CA ASP A 43 3.03 -14.37 3.69
C ASP A 43 2.93 -12.99 3.03
N ILE A 44 2.47 -12.95 1.77
CA ILE A 44 2.27 -11.67 1.06
C ILE A 44 1.06 -10.93 1.65
N SER A 45 -0.02 -11.64 1.95
CA SER A 45 -1.24 -11.08 2.55
C SER A 45 -0.96 -10.40 3.90
N GLU A 46 -0.16 -11.01 4.77
CA GLU A 46 0.26 -10.43 6.06
C GLU A 46 1.05 -9.11 5.85
N LYS A 47 1.95 -9.08 4.86
CA LYS A 47 2.71 -7.88 4.51
C LYS A 47 1.82 -6.78 3.92
N VAL A 48 0.89 -7.14 3.04
CA VAL A 48 -0.09 -6.22 2.44
C VAL A 48 -0.95 -5.59 3.53
N ASN A 49 -1.49 -6.38 4.45
CA ASN A 49 -2.29 -5.89 5.56
C ASN A 49 -1.49 -4.96 6.47
N THR A 50 -0.23 -5.30 6.76
CA THR A 50 0.66 -4.44 7.56
C THR A 50 0.93 -3.12 6.85
N GLU A 51 1.27 -3.12 5.56
CA GLU A 51 1.51 -1.89 4.78
C GLU A 51 0.25 -1.00 4.75
N LEU A 52 -0.93 -1.59 4.53
CA LEU A 52 -2.21 -0.86 4.54
C LEU A 52 -2.51 -0.26 5.90
N GLN A 53 -2.35 -1.02 6.98
CA GLN A 53 -2.58 -0.53 8.34
C GLN A 53 -1.62 0.60 8.69
N MET A 54 -0.32 0.47 8.37
CA MET A 54 0.66 1.53 8.62
C MET A 54 0.32 2.81 7.85
N SER A 55 -0.10 2.68 6.59
CA SER A 55 -0.56 3.82 5.79
C SER A 55 -1.76 4.51 6.44
N ASP A 56 -2.72 3.73 6.93
CA ASP A 56 -3.92 4.24 7.59
C ASP A 56 -3.61 4.96 8.90
N GLU A 57 -2.69 4.41 9.69
CA GLU A 57 -2.27 5.05 10.93
C GLU A 57 -1.59 6.39 10.69
N ILE A 58 -0.72 6.48 9.69
CA ILE A 58 -0.05 7.73 9.32
C ILE A 58 -1.07 8.82 8.99
N VAL A 59 -2.08 8.47 8.19
CA VAL A 59 -3.10 9.42 7.72
C VAL A 59 -4.11 9.75 8.82
N TYR A 60 -4.75 8.75 9.42
CA TYR A 60 -5.86 8.97 10.37
C TYR A 60 -5.42 9.60 11.69
N LYS A 61 -4.19 9.35 12.13
CA LYS A 61 -3.64 9.99 13.33
C LYS A 61 -2.83 11.25 13.00
N ASP A 62 -2.70 11.57 11.71
CA ASP A 62 -1.94 12.71 11.19
C ASP A 62 -0.53 12.76 11.83
N LEU A 63 0.20 11.65 11.66
CA LEU A 63 1.47 11.38 12.37
C LEU A 63 2.64 12.17 11.79
N LEU A 64 2.55 12.63 10.53
CA LEU A 64 3.62 13.38 9.89
C LEU A 64 3.87 14.74 10.56
N ARG A 65 2.92 15.27 11.34
CA ARG A 65 3.14 16.46 12.18
C ARG A 65 4.26 16.30 13.20
N PHE A 66 4.54 15.06 13.61
CA PHE A 66 5.53 14.76 14.66
C PHE A 66 6.86 14.27 14.11
N TYR A 67 7.01 14.15 12.79
CA TYR A 67 8.22 13.63 12.15
C TYR A 67 8.71 14.57 11.05
N LYS A 68 10.01 14.86 11.06
CA LYS A 68 10.68 15.68 10.04
C LYS A 68 11.83 14.88 9.45
N PRO A 69 11.68 14.34 8.23
CA PRO A 69 12.78 13.67 7.53
C PRO A 69 13.97 14.62 7.34
N GLU A 70 15.18 14.07 7.31
CA GLU A 70 16.36 14.85 6.96
C GLU A 70 16.22 15.41 5.53
N GLY A 71 16.52 16.71 5.37
CA GLY A 71 16.38 17.41 4.10
C GLY A 71 14.95 17.83 3.73
N TYR A 72 13.95 17.59 4.59
CA TYR A 72 12.58 18.06 4.37
C TYR A 72 12.31 19.40 5.09
N THR A 73 11.84 20.39 4.35
CA THR A 73 11.31 21.65 4.91
C THR A 73 9.78 21.56 5.01
N PRO A 74 9.18 21.72 6.21
CA PRO A 74 7.73 21.71 6.36
C PRO A 74 7.04 22.76 5.49
N ILE A 75 5.93 22.36 4.87
CA ILE A 75 5.11 23.24 4.03
C ILE A 75 4.21 24.09 4.93
N ASN A 76 4.20 25.41 4.71
CA ASN A 76 3.18 26.29 5.24
C ASN A 76 2.04 26.44 4.21
N PRO A 77 0.81 25.97 4.50
CA PRO A 77 -0.31 26.09 3.56
C PRO A 77 -0.65 27.52 3.17
N ASP A 78 -0.39 28.50 4.04
CA ASP A 78 -0.71 29.92 3.81
C ASP A 78 0.19 30.57 2.74
N ASP A 79 1.28 29.91 2.34
CA ASP A 79 2.17 30.38 1.28
C ASP A 79 1.57 30.21 -0.14
N TYR A 80 0.39 29.57 -0.25
CA TYR A 80 -0.23 29.20 -1.52
C TYR A 80 -1.60 29.85 -1.69
N ASP A 81 -1.79 30.56 -2.81
CA ASP A 81 -3.09 31.07 -3.27
C ASP A 81 -3.42 30.46 -4.63
N TYR A 82 -4.66 29.98 -4.78
CA TYR A 82 -5.16 29.31 -5.97
C TYR A 82 -6.20 30.15 -6.71
N LEU A 83 -6.53 31.34 -6.20
CA LEU A 83 -7.38 32.28 -6.89
C LEU A 83 -6.53 33.02 -7.94
N GLY A 84 -6.97 32.96 -9.20
CA GLY A 84 -6.35 33.74 -10.27
C GLY A 84 -6.51 35.25 -10.05
N PRO A 85 -5.75 36.09 -10.77
CA PRO A 85 -5.95 37.54 -10.69
C PRO A 85 -7.42 37.86 -11.01
N ASN A 86 -8.07 38.58 -10.11
CA ASN A 86 -9.42 39.12 -10.31
C ASN A 86 -9.47 40.08 -11.51
#